data_AF-A0A377CEY2-F1
#
_entry.id   AF-A0A377CEY2-F1
#
_cell.length_a   1.000
_cell.length_b   1.000
_cell.length_c   1.000
_cell.angle_alpha   90.00
_cell.angle_beta   90.00
_cell.angle_gamma   90.00
#
_symmetry.space_group_name_H-M   'P 1'
#
loop_
_entity.id
_entity.type
_entity.pdbx_description
1 polymer ?
#
loop_
_entity_poly.entity_id
_entity_poly.type
_entity_poly.pdbx_seq_one_letter_code
_entity_poly.pdbx_strand_id
1 'polypeptide(L)'
;MRYAVQNDYIDSNPASDMAGALSTTKVRHYPALPSSRLPEFLSRLAAYRGRVMTRIAVELSLLTFVRSSELRFARWNEFDFDKALWRVPAKREEIKGVRYSYRGMKMKEEHIVPLSRQAMNLLGQLKQISGDRKLLFPGDHDATKVMSENTVNNALRAMGYDTKTEVCGHGFRTMARGH
;
A
#
# COMPACT_ATOMS: atom_id res chain seq x y z
N MET A 1 12.26 0.71 27.69
CA MET A 1 13.18 0.51 28.82
C MET A 1 14.27 1.58 28.94
N ARG A 2 14.87 2.10 27.86
CA ARG A 2 15.80 3.26 27.94
C ARG A 2 15.23 4.49 28.66
N TYR A 3 13.93 4.74 28.48
CA TYR A 3 13.20 5.81 29.17
C TYR A 3 13.20 5.65 30.71
N ALA A 4 13.13 4.42 31.23
CA ALA A 4 13.04 4.18 32.66
C ALA A 4 14.40 4.34 33.37
N VAL A 5 15.50 3.97 32.70
CA VAL A 5 16.88 4.20 33.19
C VAL A 5 17.25 5.69 33.17
N GLN A 6 16.83 6.43 32.14
CA GLN A 6 17.08 7.89 32.06
C GLN A 6 16.28 8.71 33.07
N ASN A 7 15.27 8.12 33.71
CA ASN A 7 14.44 8.75 34.73
C ASN A 7 14.59 8.04 36.10
N ASP A 8 15.69 7.30 36.32
CA ASP A 8 16.06 6.63 37.58
C ASP A 8 15.00 5.68 38.19
N TYR A 9 14.12 5.11 37.38
CA TYR A 9 13.16 4.11 37.87
C TYR A 9 13.77 2.71 38.03
N ILE A 10 14.91 2.44 37.40
CA ILE A 10 15.67 1.18 37.48
C ILE A 10 17.17 1.45 37.27
N ASP A 11 18.03 0.84 38.09
CA ASP A 11 19.48 1.13 38.12
C ASP A 11 20.27 0.61 36.90
N SER A 12 19.73 -0.37 36.17
CA SER A 12 20.37 -0.89 34.96
C SER A 12 19.35 -1.50 34.01
N ASN A 13 19.64 -1.46 32.70
CA ASN A 13 18.87 -2.13 31.66
C ASN A 13 19.48 -3.51 31.36
N PRO A 14 18.92 -4.62 31.89
CA PRO A 14 19.43 -5.97 31.66
C PRO A 14 19.33 -6.42 30.19
N ALA A 15 18.62 -5.70 29.32
CA ALA A 15 18.60 -5.95 27.88
C ALA A 15 19.87 -5.44 27.15
N SER A 16 20.75 -4.69 27.83
CA SER A 16 22.01 -4.22 27.24
C SER A 16 23.03 -5.36 27.06
N ASP A 17 22.97 -6.39 27.92
CA ASP A 17 23.81 -7.59 27.82
C ASP A 17 23.38 -8.55 26.68
N MET A 18 22.29 -8.24 25.98
CA MET A 18 21.88 -8.90 24.73
C MET A 18 22.31 -8.14 23.46
N ALA A 19 23.12 -7.09 23.58
CA ALA A 19 23.67 -6.36 22.44
C ALA A 19 24.74 -7.21 21.71
N GLY A 20 24.26 -8.17 20.92
CA GLY A 20 25.09 -9.14 20.19
C GLY A 20 24.40 -10.49 19.97
N ALA A 21 23.37 -10.82 20.77
CA ALA A 21 22.61 -12.08 20.66
C ALA A 21 21.50 -12.03 19.58
N LEU A 22 21.18 -10.85 19.07
CA LEU A 22 20.21 -10.69 17.98
C LEU A 22 20.98 -10.68 16.66
N SER A 23 20.92 -11.81 15.93
CA SER A 23 21.39 -11.85 14.55
C SER A 23 20.82 -10.65 13.79
N THR A 24 21.68 -9.82 13.20
CA THR A 24 21.22 -8.76 12.30
C THR A 24 20.48 -9.44 11.16
N THR A 25 19.14 -9.39 11.18
CA THR A 25 18.33 -9.94 10.10
C THR A 25 18.77 -9.26 8.83
N LYS A 26 19.39 -10.03 7.90
CA LYS A 26 19.78 -9.50 6.59
C LYS A 26 18.55 -8.85 5.98
N VAL A 27 18.64 -7.55 5.68
CA VAL A 27 17.55 -6.78 5.08
C VAL A 27 17.25 -7.42 3.72
N ARG A 28 16.15 -8.15 3.64
CA ARG A 28 15.69 -8.76 2.39
C ARG A 28 14.81 -7.73 1.69
N HIS A 29 15.32 -7.15 0.61
CA HIS A 29 14.54 -6.24 -0.23
C HIS A 29 13.32 -6.97 -0.80
N TYR A 30 12.18 -6.28 -0.87
CA TYR A 30 10.98 -6.85 -1.49
C TYR A 30 11.26 -7.16 -2.97
N PRO A 31 10.83 -8.32 -3.48
CA PRO A 31 11.02 -8.69 -4.88
C PRO A 31 10.32 -7.67 -5.78
N ALA A 32 11.05 -7.20 -6.78
CA ALA A 32 10.67 -6.14 -7.70
C ALA A 32 11.09 -6.56 -9.11
N LEU A 33 10.20 -6.37 -10.09
CA LEU A 33 10.53 -6.70 -11.47
C LEU A 33 11.58 -5.72 -12.01
N PRO A 34 12.58 -6.19 -12.78
CA PRO A 34 13.44 -5.30 -13.53
C PRO A 34 12.63 -4.55 -14.58
N SER A 35 13.07 -3.33 -14.94
CA SER A 35 12.40 -2.47 -15.91
C SER A 35 12.17 -3.16 -17.27
N SER A 36 13.07 -4.06 -17.68
CA SER A 36 12.96 -4.86 -18.89
C SER A 36 11.73 -5.78 -18.93
N ARG A 37 11.18 -6.17 -17.77
CA ARG A 37 9.97 -7.00 -17.66
C ARG A 37 8.69 -6.17 -17.48
N LEU A 38 8.77 -4.85 -17.46
CA LEU A 38 7.59 -3.99 -17.36
C LEU A 38 6.63 -4.14 -18.55
N PRO A 39 7.09 -4.26 -19.82
CA PRO A 39 6.18 -4.51 -20.94
C PRO A 39 5.38 -5.81 -20.77
N GLU A 40 6.04 -6.90 -20.36
CA GLU A 40 5.40 -8.18 -20.06
C GLU A 40 4.34 -8.01 -18.96
N PHE A 41 4.69 -7.30 -17.88
CA PHE A 41 3.77 -7.01 -16.79
C PHE A 41 2.51 -6.28 -17.25
N LEU A 42 2.66 -5.24 -18.05
CA LEU A 42 1.53 -4.49 -18.59
C LEU A 42 0.65 -5.34 -19.50
N SER A 43 1.25 -6.21 -20.34
CA SER A 43 0.49 -7.16 -21.16
C SER A 43 -0.31 -8.16 -20.32
N ARG A 44 0.30 -8.73 -19.27
CA ARG A 44 -0.40 -9.65 -18.35
C ARG A 44 -1.51 -8.95 -17.56
N LEU A 45 -1.28 -7.72 -17.14
CA LEU A 45 -2.27 -6.90 -16.43
C LEU A 45 -3.46 -6.54 -17.33
N ALA A 46 -3.21 -6.21 -18.59
CA ALA A 46 -4.27 -5.98 -19.57
C ALA A 46 -5.11 -7.25 -19.82
N ALA A 47 -4.48 -8.43 -19.80
CA ALA A 47 -5.14 -9.73 -19.96
C ALA A 47 -5.82 -10.26 -18.68
N TYR A 48 -5.62 -9.60 -17.53
CA TYR A 48 -6.17 -10.07 -16.25
C TYR A 48 -7.71 -10.03 -16.25
N ARG A 49 -8.34 -11.21 -16.15
CA ARG A 49 -9.80 -11.39 -16.17
C ARG A 49 -10.45 -11.42 -14.78
N GLY A 50 -9.73 -11.03 -13.75
CA GLY A 50 -10.32 -10.92 -12.41
C GLY A 50 -11.21 -9.68 -12.27
N ARG A 51 -11.59 -9.37 -11.04
CA ARG A 51 -12.47 -8.23 -10.74
C ARG A 51 -11.86 -6.91 -11.20
N VAL A 52 -12.69 -6.06 -11.80
CA VAL A 52 -12.28 -4.74 -12.31
C VAL A 52 -11.67 -3.88 -11.20
N MET A 53 -12.28 -3.85 -9.99
CA MET A 53 -11.70 -3.13 -8.84
C MET A 53 -10.30 -3.63 -8.48
N THR A 54 -10.07 -4.95 -8.52
CA THR A 54 -8.76 -5.54 -8.25
C THR A 54 -7.74 -5.13 -9.32
N ARG A 55 -8.13 -5.12 -10.60
CA ARG A 55 -7.28 -4.65 -11.70
C ARG A 55 -6.89 -3.19 -11.51
N ILE A 56 -7.87 -2.32 -11.24
CA ILE A 56 -7.66 -0.89 -10.95
C ILE A 56 -6.74 -0.70 -9.74
N ALA A 57 -6.87 -1.51 -8.69
CA ALA A 57 -5.98 -1.44 -7.54
C ALA A 57 -4.52 -1.73 -7.90
N VAL A 58 -4.27 -2.73 -8.76
CA VAL A 58 -2.92 -3.05 -9.24
C VAL A 58 -2.37 -1.91 -10.10
N GLU A 59 -3.15 -1.39 -11.04
CA GLU A 59 -2.76 -0.28 -11.91
C GLU A 59 -2.47 1.00 -11.13
N LEU A 60 -3.33 1.39 -10.19
CA LEU A 60 -3.09 2.55 -9.33
C LEU A 60 -1.87 2.36 -8.43
N SER A 61 -1.63 1.14 -7.92
CA SER A 61 -0.40 0.85 -7.15
C SER A 61 0.86 1.09 -7.98
N LEU A 62 0.83 0.70 -9.26
CA LEU A 62 1.95 0.90 -10.18
C LEU A 62 2.11 2.38 -10.57
N LEU A 63 1.01 3.11 -10.80
CA LEU A 63 1.06 4.51 -11.24
C LEU A 63 1.45 5.49 -10.12
N THR A 64 1.10 5.16 -8.87
CA THR A 64 1.25 6.10 -7.74
C THR A 64 2.34 5.68 -6.76
N PHE A 65 2.76 4.42 -6.76
CA PHE A 65 3.76 3.86 -5.85
C PHE A 65 3.46 4.13 -4.36
N VAL A 66 2.19 4.29 -4.00
CA VAL A 66 1.78 4.41 -2.60
C VAL A 66 1.95 3.08 -1.86
N ARG A 67 1.95 3.12 -0.52
CA ARG A 67 1.95 1.89 0.27
C ARG A 67 0.62 1.18 0.12
N SER A 68 0.62 -0.15 0.22
CA SER A 68 -0.62 -0.94 0.21
C SER A 68 -1.64 -0.44 1.24
N SER A 69 -1.21 -0.07 2.44
CA SER A 69 -2.09 0.51 3.46
C SER A 69 -2.71 1.84 3.02
N GLU A 70 -1.94 2.70 2.34
CA GLU A 70 -2.44 4.01 1.87
C GLU A 70 -3.51 3.81 0.82
N LEU A 71 -3.29 2.91 -0.15
CA LEU A 71 -4.26 2.59 -1.19
C LEU A 71 -5.53 1.95 -0.61
N ARG A 72 -5.37 0.96 0.27
CA ARG A 72 -6.51 0.21 0.83
C ARG A 72 -7.42 1.07 1.68
N PHE A 73 -6.86 1.98 2.47
CA PHE A 73 -7.60 2.86 3.37
C PHE A 73 -7.98 4.21 2.74
N ALA A 74 -7.72 4.39 1.44
CA ALA A 74 -8.04 5.61 0.71
C ALA A 74 -9.55 5.90 0.72
N ARG A 75 -9.90 7.17 0.81
CA ARG A 75 -11.28 7.68 0.77
C ARG A 75 -11.43 8.68 -0.35
N TRP A 76 -12.63 8.79 -0.92
CA TRP A 76 -12.88 9.72 -2.03
C TRP A 76 -12.62 11.18 -1.69
N ASN A 77 -12.81 11.59 -0.44
CA ASN A 77 -12.55 12.96 0.01
C ASN A 77 -11.05 13.29 0.14
N GLU A 78 -10.16 12.33 -0.04
CA GLU A 78 -8.70 12.56 -0.09
C GLU A 78 -8.23 13.01 -1.48
N PHE A 79 -9.09 12.95 -2.49
CA PHE A 79 -8.76 13.24 -3.89
C PHE A 79 -9.30 14.60 -4.31
N ASP A 80 -8.40 15.47 -4.77
CA ASP A 80 -8.69 16.73 -5.44
C ASP A 80 -8.62 16.47 -6.95
N PHE A 81 -9.79 16.27 -7.56
CA PHE A 81 -9.88 15.92 -8.98
C PHE A 81 -9.55 17.09 -9.90
N ASP A 82 -9.77 18.33 -9.46
CA ASP A 82 -9.49 19.53 -10.24
C ASP A 82 -7.98 19.77 -10.35
N LYS A 83 -7.24 19.53 -9.26
CA LYS A 83 -5.77 19.64 -9.23
C LYS A 83 -5.05 18.35 -9.59
N ALA A 84 -5.78 17.26 -9.83
CA ALA A 84 -5.23 15.93 -10.02
C ALA A 84 -4.25 15.52 -8.90
N LEU A 85 -4.67 15.71 -7.64
CA LEU A 85 -3.88 15.39 -6.46
C LEU A 85 -4.61 14.39 -5.56
N TRP A 86 -3.86 13.46 -4.99
CA TRP A 86 -4.31 12.66 -3.85
C TRP A 86 -3.53 13.07 -2.60
N ARG A 87 -4.24 13.60 -1.61
CA ARG A 87 -3.71 14.04 -0.32
C ARG A 87 -3.89 12.92 0.69
N VAL A 88 -2.85 12.14 0.91
CA VAL A 88 -2.87 11.09 1.93
C VAL A 88 -2.68 11.75 3.30
N PRO A 89 -3.69 11.70 4.19
CA PRO A 89 -3.59 12.37 5.48
C PRO A 89 -2.61 11.63 6.40
N ALA A 90 -2.19 12.32 7.47
CA ALA A 90 -1.38 11.76 8.54
C ALA A 90 -2.10 10.64 9.32
N LYS A 91 -3.40 10.81 9.52
CA LYS A 91 -4.30 9.87 10.21
C LYS A 91 -5.66 9.86 9.52
N ARG A 92 -6.40 8.78 9.76
CA ARG A 92 -7.73 8.55 9.24
C ARG A 92 -8.69 8.25 10.38
N GLU A 93 -9.97 8.47 10.14
CA GLU A 93 -11.02 7.91 10.98
C GLU A 93 -10.87 6.38 11.02
N GLU A 94 -11.00 5.78 12.20
CA GLU A 94 -10.92 4.34 12.35
C GLU A 94 -12.15 3.65 11.76
N ILE A 95 -11.94 2.56 11.03
CA ILE A 95 -13.00 1.68 10.56
C ILE A 95 -13.14 0.57 11.61
N LYS A 96 -14.30 0.48 12.24
CA LYS A 96 -14.59 -0.48 13.31
C LYS A 96 -14.27 -1.92 12.85
N GLY A 97 -13.50 -2.64 13.67
CA GLY A 97 -13.11 -4.02 13.38
C GLY A 97 -12.05 -4.19 12.28
N VAL A 98 -11.46 -3.10 11.79
CA VAL A 98 -10.37 -3.14 10.80
C VAL A 98 -9.09 -2.58 11.42
N ARG A 99 -8.18 -3.50 11.75
CA ARG A 99 -6.89 -3.18 12.37
C ARG A 99 -6.11 -2.19 11.51
N TYR A 100 -5.53 -1.18 12.16
CA TYR A 100 -4.68 -0.16 11.54
C TYR A 100 -5.35 0.79 10.54
N SER A 101 -6.68 0.76 10.40
CA SER A 101 -7.41 1.63 9.48
C SER A 101 -7.27 3.13 9.78
N TYR A 102 -6.93 3.48 11.03
CA TYR A 102 -6.60 4.85 11.43
C TYR A 102 -5.27 5.37 10.87
N ARG A 103 -4.40 4.48 10.36
CA ARG A 103 -3.05 4.85 9.92
C ARG A 103 -3.12 5.59 8.57
N GLY A 104 -2.60 6.81 8.59
CA GLY A 104 -2.23 7.56 7.39
C GLY A 104 -0.75 7.38 7.07
N MET A 105 -0.10 8.48 6.71
CA MET A 105 1.35 8.53 6.51
C MET A 105 2.14 8.21 7.78
N LYS A 106 3.19 7.37 7.62
CA LYS A 106 4.02 6.86 8.73
C LYS A 106 4.75 7.98 9.50
N MET A 107 4.93 9.15 8.91
CA MET A 107 5.65 10.30 9.51
C MET A 107 4.72 11.39 10.06
N LYS A 108 3.41 11.13 10.14
CA LYS A 108 2.38 12.11 10.58
C LYS A 108 2.32 13.42 9.78
N GLU A 109 2.93 13.46 8.60
CA GLU A 109 2.80 14.57 7.65
C GLU A 109 1.90 14.15 6.48
N GLU A 110 1.16 15.12 5.93
CA GLU A 110 0.41 14.91 4.70
C GLU A 110 1.37 14.57 3.56
N HIS A 111 1.02 13.56 2.76
CA HIS A 111 1.78 13.21 1.56
C HIS A 111 0.91 13.46 0.34
N ILE A 112 1.43 14.29 -0.55
CA ILE A 112 0.76 14.66 -1.79
C ILE A 112 1.27 13.74 -2.90
N VAL A 113 0.34 13.04 -3.53
CA VAL A 113 0.59 12.14 -4.66
C VAL A 113 -0.02 12.76 -5.92
N PRO A 114 0.81 13.24 -6.87
CA PRO A 114 0.31 13.69 -8.17
C PRO A 114 -0.33 12.54 -8.94
N LEU A 115 -1.48 12.80 -9.57
CA LEU A 115 -2.24 11.80 -10.32
C LEU A 115 -2.00 12.01 -11.81
N SER A 116 -1.49 10.97 -12.48
CA SER A 116 -1.39 10.97 -13.94
C SER A 116 -2.79 10.94 -14.58
N ARG A 117 -2.88 11.32 -15.87
CA ARG A 117 -4.12 11.19 -16.64
C ARG A 117 -4.69 9.76 -16.60
N GLN A 118 -3.82 8.75 -16.61
CA GLN A 118 -4.22 7.34 -16.49
C GLN A 118 -4.83 7.05 -15.11
N ALA A 119 -4.21 7.54 -14.03
CA ALA A 119 -4.75 7.38 -12.68
C ALA A 119 -6.12 8.06 -12.54
N MET A 120 -6.28 9.26 -13.09
CA MET A 120 -7.56 9.98 -13.10
C MET A 120 -8.66 9.21 -13.84
N ASN A 121 -8.35 8.64 -15.01
CA ASN A 121 -9.30 7.81 -15.76
C ASN A 121 -9.71 6.55 -14.98
N LEU A 122 -8.77 5.93 -14.27
CA LEU A 122 -9.05 4.76 -13.43
C LEU A 122 -9.90 5.10 -12.22
N LEU A 123 -9.66 6.25 -11.58
CA LEU A 123 -10.49 6.74 -10.49
C LEU A 123 -11.92 7.05 -10.97
N GLY A 124 -12.08 7.62 -12.17
CA GLY A 124 -13.39 7.82 -12.79
C GLY A 124 -14.16 6.50 -12.99
N GLN A 125 -13.51 5.49 -13.58
CA GLN A 125 -14.08 4.14 -13.73
C GLN A 125 -14.42 3.53 -12.36
N LEU A 126 -13.52 3.66 -11.39
CA LEU A 126 -13.73 3.10 -10.06
C LEU A 126 -14.93 3.73 -9.37
N LYS A 127 -15.16 5.04 -9.55
CA LYS A 127 -16.30 5.76 -8.95
C LYS A 127 -17.64 5.25 -9.45
N GLN A 128 -17.72 4.91 -10.74
CA GLN A 128 -18.91 4.29 -11.33
C GLN A 128 -19.21 2.91 -10.72
N ILE A 129 -18.18 2.16 -10.32
CA ILE A 129 -18.33 0.82 -9.75
C ILE A 129 -18.56 0.90 -8.22
N SER A 130 -17.92 1.84 -7.53
CA SER A 130 -18.04 1.98 -6.07
C SER A 130 -19.32 2.66 -5.63
N GLY A 131 -19.94 3.47 -6.50
CA GLY A 131 -21.10 4.30 -6.16
C GLY A 131 -20.76 5.32 -5.07
N ASP A 132 -21.72 5.56 -4.17
CA ASP A 132 -21.64 6.58 -3.11
C ASP A 132 -20.87 6.15 -1.85
N ARG A 133 -20.09 5.06 -1.94
CA ARG A 133 -19.31 4.57 -0.80
C ARG A 133 -18.20 5.54 -0.45
N LYS A 134 -17.95 5.75 0.85
CA LYS A 134 -16.85 6.62 1.33
C LYS A 134 -15.45 6.07 0.97
N LEU A 135 -15.31 4.74 0.97
CA LEU A 135 -14.05 4.05 0.73
C LEU A 135 -13.79 3.92 -0.77
N LEU A 136 -12.53 4.14 -1.18
CA LEU A 136 -12.10 3.98 -2.56
C LEU A 136 -12.16 2.49 -2.97
N PHE A 137 -11.71 1.60 -2.09
CA PHE A 137 -11.72 0.16 -2.29
C PHE A 137 -12.49 -0.54 -1.16
N PRO A 138 -13.83 -0.64 -1.28
CA PRO A 138 -14.64 -1.38 -0.31
C PRO A 138 -14.30 -2.88 -0.33
N GLY A 139 -14.55 -3.52 0.80
CA GLY A 139 -14.42 -4.97 0.94
C GLY A 139 -15.44 -5.70 0.07
N ASP A 140 -15.04 -6.85 -0.46
CA ASP A 140 -15.88 -7.66 -1.34
C ASP A 140 -17.09 -8.26 -0.60
N HIS A 141 -16.84 -8.87 0.56
CA HIS A 141 -17.87 -9.51 1.37
C HIS A 141 -18.59 -8.51 2.28
N ASP A 142 -17.94 -7.40 2.59
CA ASP A 142 -18.43 -6.39 3.54
C ASP A 142 -17.98 -5.00 3.06
N ALA A 143 -18.92 -4.27 2.45
CA ALA A 143 -18.67 -2.96 1.88
C ALA A 143 -18.40 -1.87 2.93
N THR A 144 -18.63 -2.15 4.22
CA THR A 144 -18.26 -1.25 5.32
C THR A 144 -16.77 -1.35 5.68
N LYS A 145 -16.12 -2.42 5.23
CA LYS A 145 -14.68 -2.66 5.38
C LYS A 145 -13.94 -2.34 4.09
N VAL A 146 -12.62 -2.48 4.12
CA VAL A 146 -11.76 -2.27 2.96
C VAL A 146 -11.36 -3.56 2.28
N MET A 147 -10.90 -3.44 1.05
CA MET A 147 -10.18 -4.50 0.33
C MET A 147 -9.10 -5.16 1.19
N SER A 148 -8.94 -6.48 1.05
CA SER A 148 -7.92 -7.26 1.77
C SER A 148 -6.49 -6.85 1.40
N GLU A 149 -5.55 -7.01 2.34
CA GLU A 149 -4.13 -6.73 2.09
C GLU A 149 -3.51 -7.64 1.03
N ASN A 150 -4.09 -8.82 0.87
CA ASN A 150 -3.62 -9.83 -0.06
C ASN A 150 -4.17 -9.65 -1.47
N THR A 151 -5.15 -8.76 -1.71
CA THR A 151 -5.83 -8.66 -3.00
C THR A 151 -4.87 -8.38 -4.16
N VAL A 152 -3.95 -7.43 -4.01
CA VAL A 152 -2.93 -7.12 -5.03
C VAL A 152 -2.01 -8.33 -5.27
N ASN A 153 -1.51 -8.95 -4.21
CA ASN A 153 -0.64 -10.12 -4.33
C ASN A 153 -1.36 -11.33 -4.95
N ASN A 154 -2.65 -11.53 -4.65
CA ASN A 154 -3.45 -12.58 -5.26
C ASN A 154 -3.66 -12.33 -6.76
N ALA A 155 -3.85 -11.07 -7.16
CA ALA A 155 -3.90 -10.70 -8.58
C ALA A 155 -2.57 -10.96 -9.28
N LEU A 156 -1.44 -10.61 -8.66
CA LEU A 156 -0.10 -10.91 -9.17
C LEU A 156 0.11 -12.41 -9.39
N ARG A 157 -0.27 -13.24 -8.42
CA ARG A 157 -0.21 -14.71 -8.55
C ARG A 157 -1.12 -15.23 -9.67
N ALA A 158 -2.33 -14.69 -9.79
CA ALA A 158 -3.25 -15.06 -10.86
C ALA A 158 -2.74 -14.65 -12.26
N MET A 159 -1.89 -13.61 -12.35
CA MET A 159 -1.14 -13.25 -13.55
C MET A 159 0.11 -14.13 -13.77
N GLY A 160 0.35 -15.13 -12.91
CA GLY A 160 1.46 -16.06 -13.04
C GLY A 160 2.80 -15.52 -12.51
N TYR A 161 2.77 -14.59 -11.56
CA TYR A 161 3.97 -14.12 -10.86
C TYR A 161 4.15 -14.82 -9.50
N ASP A 162 5.39 -15.18 -9.17
CA ASP A 162 5.75 -15.55 -7.80
C ASP A 162 5.97 -14.30 -6.93
N THR A 163 5.05 -14.06 -6.00
CA THR A 163 5.12 -12.93 -5.07
C THR A 163 6.24 -12.98 -4.03
N LYS A 164 6.96 -14.10 -3.92
CA LYS A 164 8.10 -14.25 -3.02
C LYS A 164 9.43 -13.93 -3.69
N THR A 165 9.51 -14.08 -5.02
CA THR A 165 10.78 -14.02 -5.76
C THR A 165 10.76 -13.02 -6.91
N GLU A 166 9.62 -12.79 -7.57
CA GLU A 166 9.53 -11.92 -8.75
C GLU A 166 8.96 -10.54 -8.44
N VAL A 167 7.72 -10.46 -7.94
CA VAL A 167 7.06 -9.19 -7.62
C VAL A 167 5.97 -9.32 -6.58
N CYS A 168 5.96 -8.45 -5.60
CA CYS A 168 4.83 -8.26 -4.71
C CYS A 168 4.33 -6.81 -4.74
N GLY A 169 3.16 -6.55 -4.16
CA GLY A 169 2.61 -5.18 -4.09
C GLY A 169 3.54 -4.18 -3.40
N HIS A 170 4.40 -4.63 -2.45
CA HIS A 170 5.43 -3.78 -1.86
C HIS A 170 6.61 -3.54 -2.80
N GLY A 171 6.87 -4.46 -3.73
CA GLY A 171 7.92 -4.39 -4.75
C GLY A 171 7.76 -3.23 -5.72
N PHE A 172 6.52 -2.80 -6.03
CA PHE A 172 6.29 -1.65 -6.91
C PHE A 172 7.00 -0.38 -6.43
N ARG A 173 7.02 -0.14 -5.11
CA ARG A 173 7.75 1.01 -4.53
C ARG A 173 9.25 0.90 -4.69
N THR A 174 9.79 -0.32 -4.67
CA THR A 174 11.20 -0.58 -4.95
C THR A 174 11.50 -0.29 -6.41
N MET A 175 10.62 -0.66 -7.35
CA MET A 175 10.78 -0.38 -8.78
C MET A 175 10.88 1.12 -9.10
N ALA A 176 10.16 1.97 -8.36
CA ALA A 176 10.19 3.42 -8.55
C ALA A 176 11.50 4.10 -8.14
N ARG A 177 12.33 3.44 -7.32
CA ARG A 177 13.55 4.05 -6.79
C ARG A 177 14.75 3.99 -7.75
N GLY A 178 14.61 3.30 -8.88
CA GLY A 178 15.75 2.99 -9.76
C GLY A 178 16.77 2.09 -9.05
N HIS A 179 17.64 1.44 -9.84
CA HIS A 179 18.86 0.82 -9.32
C HIS A 179 19.99 1.84 -9.33
#